data_AF-A0A1F8FLT8-F1
#
_entry.id   AF-A0A1F8FLT8-F1
#
_cell.length_a   1.000
_cell.length_b   1.000
_cell.length_c   1.000
_cell.angle_alpha   90.00
_cell.angle_beta   90.00
_cell.angle_gamma   90.00
#
_symmetry.space_group_name_H-M   'P 1'
#
loop_
_entity.id
_entity.type
_entity.pdbx_description
1 polymer ?
#
loop_
_entity_poly.entity_id
_entity_poly.type
_entity_poly.pdbx_seq_one_letter_code
_entity_poly.pdbx_strand_id
1 'polypeptide(L)'
;MFLSLVVGSWSLVGFSVSADEPGDSNFVYLFHLYYDNGQLLADRDFEFKYDVIPEEYKPGPVTTQFPFSGEVVSLLNQTAATFEFDPRGGNPNFLEGKIKVKAPYVPDGQKAVFYNSQGRTLLTIFVSESSFCNDDGVCNFDRGEDYLNCSNDCKGLPTTNYQQPTTDGGGQDGMLTAAIYVLIIVGAGLGGWFGWRWWKGRRELPTIPPISPTSQLPQNPNVQQ
;
A
#
# COMPACT_ATOMS: atom_id res chain seq x y z
N MET A 1 16.80 -30.43 -57.59
CA MET A 1 15.68 -30.45 -56.62
C MET A 1 16.13 -31.24 -55.40
N PHE A 2 16.72 -30.57 -54.41
CA PHE A 2 17.00 -31.13 -53.09
C PHE A 2 16.81 -30.02 -52.06
N LEU A 3 16.07 -30.36 -51.02
CA LEU A 3 15.36 -29.50 -50.08
C LEU A 3 16.32 -29.09 -48.94
N SER A 4 16.53 -27.79 -48.72
CA SER A 4 17.25 -27.28 -47.54
C SER A 4 16.33 -27.32 -46.33
N LEU A 5 16.74 -28.05 -45.29
CA LEU A 5 16.01 -28.19 -44.03
C LEU A 5 16.57 -27.15 -43.04
N VAL A 6 15.84 -26.05 -42.85
CA VAL A 6 16.16 -25.02 -41.84
C VAL A 6 15.47 -25.41 -40.55
N VAL A 7 16.24 -25.90 -39.57
CA VAL A 7 15.76 -26.15 -38.21
C VAL A 7 15.81 -24.81 -37.46
N GLY A 8 14.66 -24.15 -37.34
CA GLY A 8 14.49 -22.95 -36.53
C GLY A 8 14.48 -23.32 -35.05
N SER A 9 15.54 -22.95 -34.33
CA SER A 9 15.60 -23.02 -32.87
C SER A 9 14.87 -21.82 -32.28
N TRP A 10 13.69 -22.04 -31.72
CA TRP A 10 12.93 -21.01 -31.00
C TRP A 10 13.41 -21.00 -29.55
N SER A 11 14.36 -20.12 -29.23
CA SER A 11 14.72 -19.84 -27.84
C SER A 11 13.55 -19.11 -27.18
N LEU A 12 12.86 -19.80 -26.28
CA LEU A 12 11.94 -19.19 -25.33
C LEU A 12 12.77 -18.29 -24.40
N VAL A 13 12.65 -16.98 -24.59
CA VAL A 13 13.19 -15.99 -23.68
C VAL A 13 12.29 -16.01 -22.44
N GLY A 14 12.72 -16.74 -21.41
CA GLY A 14 12.08 -16.69 -20.10
C GLY A 14 12.30 -15.30 -19.52
N PHE A 15 11.24 -14.51 -19.41
CA PHE A 15 11.25 -13.32 -18.56
C PHE A 15 11.22 -13.81 -17.12
N SER A 16 12.38 -13.81 -16.45
CA SER A 16 12.43 -13.89 -15.00
C SER A 16 11.91 -12.56 -14.45
N VAL A 17 10.64 -12.53 -14.04
CA VAL A 17 10.16 -11.50 -13.12
C VAL A 17 10.76 -11.87 -11.76
N SER A 18 11.85 -11.18 -11.39
CA SER A 18 12.31 -11.19 -10.01
C SER A 18 11.27 -10.41 -9.21
N ALA A 19 10.55 -11.09 -8.30
CA ALA A 19 9.88 -10.38 -7.23
C ALA A 19 10.99 -9.76 -6.37
N ASP A 20 10.96 -8.43 -6.19
CA ASP A 20 11.80 -7.78 -5.17
C ASP A 20 11.49 -8.45 -3.83
N GLU A 21 12.53 -8.97 -3.18
CA GLU A 21 12.42 -9.42 -1.79
C GLU A 21 12.02 -8.21 -0.93
N PRO A 22 11.06 -8.34 0.00
CA PRO A 22 10.73 -7.28 0.95
C PRO A 22 11.82 -7.25 2.03
N GLY A 23 13.00 -6.77 1.68
CA GLY A 23 14.13 -6.60 2.58
C GLY A 23 14.58 -5.15 2.56
N ASP A 24 14.52 -4.49 3.70
CA ASP A 24 15.05 -3.14 3.97
C ASP A 24 14.34 -1.95 3.30
N SER A 25 13.01 -1.88 3.36
CA SER A 25 12.34 -0.59 3.19
C SER A 25 12.61 0.30 4.42
N ASN A 26 13.76 0.98 4.43
CA ASN A 26 14.02 2.06 5.37
C ASN A 26 13.03 3.18 5.07
N PHE A 27 12.19 3.52 6.04
CA PHE A 27 11.24 4.61 5.94
C PHE A 27 11.77 5.87 6.66
N VAL A 28 11.24 7.02 6.29
CA VAL A 28 11.54 8.32 6.92
C VAL A 28 10.25 9.09 7.13
N TYR A 29 10.12 9.74 8.28
CA TYR A 29 9.11 10.77 8.48
C TYR A 29 9.52 12.05 7.75
N LEU A 30 8.64 12.61 6.93
CA LEU A 30 8.79 13.91 6.30
C LEU A 30 7.73 14.87 6.86
N PHE A 31 8.10 15.70 7.82
CA PHE A 31 7.21 16.67 8.45
C PHE A 31 7.07 17.93 7.60
N HIS A 32 5.83 18.39 7.40
CA HIS A 32 5.52 19.66 6.74
C HIS A 32 5.24 20.72 7.80
N LEU A 33 6.18 21.65 7.97
CA LEU A 33 6.16 22.63 9.06
C LEU A 33 6.20 24.05 8.51
N TYR A 34 5.78 25.01 9.34
CA TYR A 34 5.96 26.44 9.11
C TYR A 34 6.83 27.01 10.22
N TYR A 35 7.93 27.63 9.83
CA TYR A 35 8.83 28.36 10.73
C TYR A 35 8.41 29.82 10.78
N ASP A 36 8.35 30.39 11.98
CA ASP A 36 8.07 31.81 12.20
C ASP A 36 8.99 32.34 13.31
N ASN A 37 10.13 32.89 12.91
CA ASN A 37 11.10 33.60 13.74
C ASN A 37 11.38 32.96 15.11
N GLY A 38 11.69 31.66 15.10
CA GLY A 38 12.02 30.88 16.30
C GLY A 38 10.86 30.05 16.85
N GLN A 39 9.66 30.24 16.33
CA GLN A 39 8.52 29.35 16.53
C GLN A 39 8.43 28.31 15.41
N LEU A 40 7.78 27.19 15.72
CA LEU A 40 7.55 26.10 14.79
C LEU A 40 6.10 25.66 14.89
N LEU A 41 5.42 25.62 13.76
CA LEU A 41 4.02 25.26 13.65
C LEU A 41 3.88 24.14 12.63
N ALA A 42 2.84 23.32 12.77
CA ALA A 42 2.48 22.39 11.69
C ALA A 42 1.93 23.18 10.50
N ASP A 43 2.31 22.81 9.27
CA ASP A 43 1.80 23.51 8.08
C ASP A 43 0.27 23.37 8.01
N ARG A 44 -0.42 24.50 7.84
CA ARG A 44 -1.89 24.56 7.79
C ARG A 44 -2.43 24.13 6.43
N ASP A 45 -1.59 24.14 5.40
CA ASP A 45 -1.98 23.83 4.03
C ASP A 45 -1.98 22.33 3.74
N PHE A 46 -1.51 21.51 4.69
CA PHE A 46 -1.55 20.06 4.61
C PHE A 46 -2.54 19.48 5.62
N GLU A 47 -3.38 18.56 5.15
CA GLU A 47 -4.28 17.77 6.01
C GLU A 47 -3.45 16.92 6.99
N PHE A 48 -2.51 16.14 6.45
CA PHE A 48 -1.54 15.36 7.21
C PHE A 48 -0.29 16.17 7.52
N LYS A 49 0.19 16.14 8.77
CA LYS A 49 1.34 16.96 9.20
C LYS A 49 2.69 16.36 8.82
N TYR A 50 2.66 15.14 8.32
CA TYR A 50 3.82 14.39 7.89
C TYR A 50 3.44 13.34 6.85
N ASP A 51 4.43 12.90 6.09
CA ASP A 51 4.35 11.70 5.26
C ASP A 51 5.35 10.65 5.76
N VAL A 52 5.13 9.38 5.42
CA VAL A 52 6.13 8.31 5.53
C VAL A 52 6.60 7.95 4.13
N ILE A 53 7.88 8.18 3.85
CA ILE A 53 8.47 7.94 2.53
C ILE A 53 9.47 6.77 2.59
N PRO A 54 9.54 5.92 1.54
CA PRO A 54 10.51 4.82 1.46
C PRO A 54 11.89 5.37 1.07
N GLU A 55 12.60 5.92 2.05
CA GLU A 55 13.95 6.47 1.90
C GLU A 55 14.77 6.15 3.15
N GLU A 56 16.07 5.87 2.98
CA GLU A 56 17.01 5.80 4.10
C GLU A 56 17.15 7.16 4.79
N TYR A 57 17.06 7.18 6.13
CA TYR A 57 17.26 8.42 6.88
C TYR A 57 18.68 8.94 6.75
N LYS A 58 18.81 10.16 6.22
CA LYS A 58 20.06 10.92 6.17
C LYS A 58 19.84 12.26 6.86
N PRO A 59 20.62 12.59 7.91
CA PRO A 59 20.54 13.89 8.55
C PRO A 59 20.70 15.01 7.52
N GLY A 60 19.85 16.03 7.63
CA GLY A 60 19.95 17.22 6.78
C GLY A 60 21.20 18.06 7.11
N PRO A 61 21.61 18.97 6.21
CA PRO A 61 22.72 19.86 6.49
C PRO A 61 22.36 20.81 7.66
N VAL A 62 23.22 20.84 8.68
CA VAL A 62 23.13 21.78 9.80
C VAL A 62 24.23 22.82 9.65
N THR A 63 23.83 24.06 9.38
CA THR A 63 24.75 25.18 9.11
C THR A 63 24.83 26.18 10.25
N THR A 64 23.99 26.03 11.26
CA THR A 64 23.95 26.87 12.46
C THR A 64 24.71 26.23 13.62
N GLN A 65 25.28 27.05 14.51
CA GLN A 65 25.88 26.58 15.78
C GLN A 65 24.83 26.13 16.80
N PHE A 66 23.58 26.54 16.62
CA PHE A 66 22.47 26.30 17.52
C PHE A 66 21.31 25.67 16.75
N PRO A 67 21.43 24.39 16.35
CA PRO A 67 20.36 23.71 15.62
C PRO A 67 19.11 23.55 16.48
N PHE A 68 18.00 23.35 15.80
CA PHE A 68 16.81 22.81 16.45
C PHE A 68 16.96 21.29 16.48
N SER A 69 16.29 20.66 17.44
CA SER A 69 16.31 19.21 17.57
C SER A 69 14.91 18.65 17.65
N GLY A 70 14.78 17.36 17.41
CA GLY A 70 13.55 16.64 17.64
C GLY A 70 13.83 15.23 18.13
N GLU A 71 12.82 14.63 18.71
CA GLU A 71 12.84 13.24 19.12
C GLU A 71 11.56 12.53 18.68
N VAL A 72 11.69 11.27 18.32
CA VAL A 72 10.55 10.38 18.10
C VAL A 72 10.40 9.52 19.36
N VAL A 73 9.23 9.60 19.97
CA VAL A 73 8.88 8.89 21.19
C VAL A 73 7.99 7.70 20.81
N SER A 74 8.32 6.51 21.30
CA SER A 74 7.55 5.29 21.05
C SER A 74 6.26 5.20 21.88
N LEU A 75 5.42 4.21 21.60
CA LEU A 75 4.21 3.90 22.37
C LEU A 75 4.50 3.60 23.84
N LEU A 76 5.68 3.06 24.15
CA LEU A 76 6.19 2.87 25.52
C LEU A 76 6.69 4.16 26.20
N ASN A 77 6.52 5.32 25.55
CA ASN A 77 6.96 6.63 26.02
C ASN A 77 8.48 6.71 26.24
N GLN A 78 9.25 6.03 25.38
CA GLN A 78 10.71 6.07 25.35
C GLN A 78 11.19 6.85 24.13
N THR A 79 12.29 7.59 24.27
CA THR A 79 12.93 8.25 23.12
C THR A 79 13.58 7.19 22.23
N ALA A 80 12.93 6.87 21.11
CA ALA A 80 13.38 5.85 20.17
C ALA A 80 14.38 6.40 19.14
N ALA A 81 14.26 7.68 18.78
CA ALA A 81 15.19 8.32 17.87
C ALA A 81 15.32 9.82 18.15
N THR A 82 16.45 10.41 17.77
CA THR A 82 16.69 11.86 17.83
C THR A 82 17.21 12.36 16.48
N PHE A 83 16.95 13.63 16.18
CA PHE A 83 17.40 14.29 14.96
C PHE A 83 17.63 15.78 15.18
N GLU A 84 18.47 16.37 14.32
CA GLU A 84 18.75 17.80 14.30
C GLU A 84 18.38 18.40 12.94
N PHE A 85 17.99 19.67 12.95
CA PHE A 85 17.67 20.39 11.73
C PHE A 85 17.93 21.89 11.89
N ASP A 86 18.20 22.55 10.76
CA ASP A 86 18.31 24.01 10.66
C ASP A 86 17.08 24.55 9.91
N PRO A 87 16.09 25.16 10.60
CA PRO A 87 14.90 25.68 9.95
C PRO A 87 15.22 26.81 8.95
N ARG A 88 16.40 27.43 9.05
CA ARG A 88 16.83 28.52 8.17
C ARG A 88 17.72 28.05 7.03
N GLY A 89 18.16 26.79 7.05
CA GLY A 89 19.06 26.20 6.04
C GLY A 89 20.29 27.06 5.76
N GLY A 90 20.84 27.73 6.77
CA GLY A 90 22.00 28.60 6.64
C GLY A 90 21.72 30.00 6.09
N ASN A 91 20.46 30.35 5.82
CA ASN A 91 20.08 31.69 5.38
C ASN A 91 19.68 32.59 6.57
N PRO A 92 20.53 33.54 7.00
CA PRO A 92 20.21 34.45 8.10
C PRO A 92 19.13 35.49 7.78
N ASN A 93 18.63 35.55 6.54
CA ASN A 93 17.49 36.39 6.16
C ASN A 93 16.18 35.59 6.07
N PHE A 94 16.24 34.26 6.22
CA PHE A 94 15.03 33.45 6.37
C PHE A 94 14.49 33.64 7.79
N LEU A 95 13.40 34.39 7.89
CA LEU A 95 12.73 34.70 9.16
C LEU A 95 11.45 33.88 9.31
N GLU A 96 10.76 33.59 8.21
CA GLU A 96 9.53 32.81 8.21
C GLU A 96 9.36 32.04 6.90
N GLY A 97 8.58 30.95 6.95
CA GLY A 97 8.17 30.21 5.77
C GLY A 97 8.01 28.71 5.99
N LYS A 98 7.55 28.02 4.94
CA LYS A 98 7.39 26.57 4.94
C LYS A 98 8.73 25.85 4.88
N ILE A 99 8.87 24.81 5.69
CA ILE A 99 10.05 23.95 5.73
C ILE A 99 9.63 22.48 5.76
N LYS A 100 10.55 21.61 5.36
CA LYS A 100 10.40 20.16 5.45
C LYS A 100 11.49 19.60 6.34
N VAL A 101 11.13 18.77 7.32
CA VAL A 101 12.06 18.16 8.25
C VAL A 101 11.98 16.66 8.14
N LYS A 102 13.11 16.01 7.90
CA LYS A 102 13.22 14.55 7.89
C LYS A 102 13.56 14.05 9.29
N ALA A 103 12.96 12.93 9.69
CA ALA A 103 13.32 12.22 10.92
C ALA A 103 13.36 10.70 10.69
N PRO A 104 14.12 9.95 11.52
CA PRO A 104 14.10 8.49 11.48
C PRO A 104 12.67 7.96 11.67
N TYR A 105 12.26 7.03 10.82
CA TYR A 105 11.02 6.29 11.06
C TYR A 105 11.21 5.31 12.23
N VAL A 106 10.16 5.17 13.04
CA VAL A 106 10.12 4.28 14.20
C VAL A 106 8.84 3.46 14.09
N PRO A 107 8.92 2.12 13.97
CA PRO A 107 7.75 1.24 13.77
C PRO A 107 6.68 1.32 14.85
N ASP A 108 7.07 1.58 16.11
CA ASP A 108 6.22 1.77 17.28
C ASP A 108 6.13 3.26 17.68
N GLY A 109 6.29 4.18 16.73
CA GLY A 109 6.29 5.62 16.99
C GLY A 109 4.94 6.12 17.52
N GLN A 110 4.92 6.89 18.60
CA GLN A 110 3.71 7.53 19.11
C GLN A 110 3.61 8.99 18.66
N LYS A 111 4.69 9.75 18.84
CA LYS A 111 4.76 11.19 18.58
C LYS A 111 6.18 11.63 18.27
N ALA A 112 6.31 12.70 17.51
CA ALA A 112 7.53 13.47 17.37
C ALA A 112 7.42 14.78 18.15
N VAL A 113 8.44 15.11 18.95
CA VAL A 113 8.53 16.34 19.72
C VAL A 113 9.68 17.17 19.18
N PHE A 114 9.42 18.44 18.91
CA PHE A 114 10.39 19.39 18.36
C PHE A 114 10.80 20.39 19.43
N TYR A 115 12.09 20.69 19.46
CA TYR A 115 12.72 21.56 20.44
C TYR A 115 13.48 22.70 19.74
N ASN A 116 13.52 23.85 20.40
CA ASN A 116 14.46 24.89 20.02
C ASN A 116 15.89 24.53 20.47
N SER A 117 16.86 25.36 20.12
CA SER A 117 18.27 25.18 20.51
C SER A 117 18.56 25.25 22.02
N GLN A 118 17.57 25.65 22.83
CA GLN A 118 17.66 25.68 24.29
C GLN A 118 16.98 24.45 24.93
N GLY A 119 16.48 23.50 24.13
CA GLY A 119 15.74 22.33 24.62
C GLY A 119 14.30 22.62 25.05
N ARG A 120 13.73 23.77 24.68
CA ARG A 120 12.31 24.06 24.95
C ARG A 120 11.44 23.46 23.86
N THR A 121 10.40 22.73 24.25
CA THR A 121 9.41 22.18 23.32
C THR A 121 8.70 23.29 22.55
N LEU A 122 8.66 23.14 21.23
CA LEU A 122 7.98 24.03 20.30
C LEU A 122 6.69 23.41 19.76
N LEU A 123 6.74 22.13 19.39
CA LEU A 123 5.68 21.44 18.68
C LEU A 123 5.70 19.94 18.99
N THR A 124 4.52 19.34 19.07
CA THR A 124 4.35 17.88 19.15
C THR A 124 3.40 17.43 18.05
N ILE A 125 3.80 16.41 17.28
CA ILE A 125 3.00 15.81 16.22
C ILE A 125 2.83 14.33 16.54
N PHE A 126 1.59 13.83 16.62
CA PHE A 126 1.33 12.40 16.79
C PHE A 126 1.61 11.67 15.47
N VAL A 127 2.35 10.56 15.54
CA VAL A 127 2.72 9.73 14.38
C VAL A 127 2.21 8.28 14.50
N SER A 128 1.44 7.99 15.54
CA SER A 128 0.90 6.65 15.84
C SER A 128 0.00 6.08 14.74
N GLU A 129 -0.58 6.92 13.89
CA GLU A 129 -1.43 6.46 12.78
C GLU A 129 -0.64 5.74 11.68
N SER A 130 0.67 5.98 11.60
CA SER A 130 1.57 5.35 10.64
C SER A 130 2.45 4.26 11.26
N SER A 131 2.19 3.85 12.50
CA SER A 131 2.96 2.83 13.20
C SER A 131 2.48 1.44 12.80
N PHE A 132 3.43 0.60 12.43
CA PHE A 132 3.15 -0.79 12.07
C PHE A 132 3.07 -1.68 13.32
N CYS A 133 3.90 -1.42 14.34
CA CYS A 133 3.82 -2.12 15.62
C CYS A 133 2.82 -1.40 16.54
N ASN A 134 1.98 -2.17 17.22
CA ASN A 134 0.98 -1.64 18.15
C ASN A 134 1.24 -2.00 19.62
N ASP A 135 2.28 -2.79 19.90
CA ASP A 135 2.68 -3.23 21.25
C ASP A 135 1.54 -3.94 22.03
N ASP A 136 0.63 -4.63 21.34
CA ASP A 136 -0.48 -5.37 21.96
C ASP A 136 -0.10 -6.79 22.45
N GLY A 137 1.13 -7.22 22.15
CA GLY A 137 1.68 -8.52 22.50
C GLY A 137 1.31 -9.65 21.54
N VAL A 138 0.67 -9.35 20.40
CA VAL A 138 0.26 -10.30 19.37
C VAL A 138 0.95 -9.99 18.05
N CYS A 139 1.89 -10.84 17.64
CA CYS A 139 2.56 -10.73 16.35
C CYS A 139 1.59 -10.89 15.17
N ASN A 140 1.37 -9.81 14.40
CA ASN A 140 0.52 -9.79 13.23
C ASN A 140 1.32 -9.69 11.91
N PHE A 141 1.69 -10.85 11.37
CA PHE A 141 2.43 -10.94 10.11
C PHE A 141 1.69 -10.31 8.91
N ASP A 142 0.35 -10.27 8.91
CA ASP A 142 -0.43 -9.65 7.81
C ASP A 142 -0.27 -8.11 7.78
N ARG A 143 0.17 -7.50 8.89
CA ARG A 143 0.50 -6.07 8.98
C ARG A 143 1.99 -5.78 8.79
N GLY A 144 2.77 -6.81 8.45
CA GLY A 144 4.21 -6.71 8.30
C GLY A 144 4.98 -6.72 9.62
N GLU A 145 4.35 -7.13 10.73
CA GLU A 145 5.04 -7.29 12.01
C GLU A 145 5.88 -8.59 12.00
N ASP A 146 7.13 -8.47 12.42
CA ASP A 146 8.05 -9.58 12.59
C ASP A 146 8.98 -9.36 13.79
N TYR A 147 9.85 -10.32 14.06
CA TYR A 147 10.77 -10.25 15.20
C TYR A 147 11.87 -9.18 15.04
N LEU A 148 12.12 -8.69 13.82
CA LEU A 148 13.14 -7.69 13.52
C LEU A 148 12.61 -6.28 13.76
N ASN A 149 11.34 -6.02 13.45
CA ASN A 149 10.73 -4.69 13.53
C ASN A 149 9.83 -4.50 14.76
N CYS A 150 9.14 -5.55 15.24
CA CYS A 150 8.17 -5.49 16.33
C CYS A 150 8.49 -6.52 17.42
N SER A 151 9.72 -6.51 17.94
CA SER A 151 10.20 -7.52 18.91
C SER A 151 9.35 -7.65 20.20
N ASN A 152 8.59 -6.61 20.55
CA ASN A 152 7.67 -6.63 21.69
C ASN A 152 6.45 -7.54 21.44
N ASP A 153 5.90 -7.47 20.23
CA ASP A 153 4.73 -8.26 19.78
C ASP A 153 5.18 -9.63 19.26
N CYS A 154 6.21 -9.62 18.43
CA CYS A 154 6.86 -10.78 17.83
C CYS A 154 8.06 -11.21 18.67
N LYS A 155 7.78 -11.74 19.86
CA LYS A 155 8.81 -12.42 20.67
C LYS A 155 9.43 -13.49 19.80
N GLY A 156 10.74 -13.37 19.56
CA GLY A 156 11.49 -14.31 18.74
C GLY A 156 11.14 -15.72 19.16
N LEU A 157 10.35 -16.42 18.34
CA LEU A 157 10.20 -17.85 18.48
C LEU A 157 11.64 -18.38 18.43
N PRO A 158 12.06 -19.30 19.32
CA PRO A 158 13.27 -20.05 19.03
C PRO A 158 13.12 -20.52 17.59
N THR A 159 14.17 -20.38 16.79
CA THR A 159 14.22 -20.90 15.43
C THR A 159 14.02 -22.41 15.45
N THR A 160 12.79 -22.88 15.69
CA THR A 160 12.25 -23.92 14.85
C THR A 160 12.34 -23.32 13.49
N ASN A 161 13.31 -23.81 12.71
CA ASN A 161 13.29 -23.73 11.27
C ASN A 161 11.83 -23.50 10.86
N TYR A 162 11.54 -22.36 10.23
CA TYR A 162 10.59 -22.45 9.15
C TYR A 162 11.22 -23.49 8.21
N GLN A 163 10.93 -24.77 8.47
CA GLN A 163 10.58 -25.65 7.40
C GLN A 163 9.46 -24.87 6.71
N GLN A 164 9.87 -24.05 5.73
CA GLN A 164 9.24 -24.07 4.44
C GLN A 164 8.72 -25.50 4.28
N PRO A 165 7.41 -25.70 4.11
CA PRO A 165 6.93 -27.04 3.88
C PRO A 165 7.62 -27.53 2.61
N THR A 166 8.73 -28.25 2.76
CA THR A 166 9.15 -29.24 1.81
C THR A 166 8.04 -30.26 1.92
N THR A 167 7.05 -30.07 1.06
CA THR A 167 6.05 -31.08 0.73
C THR A 167 6.79 -32.24 0.09
N ASP A 168 7.51 -33.00 0.91
CA ASP A 168 7.70 -34.44 0.75
C ASP A 168 6.66 -35.13 1.63
N GLY A 169 5.40 -34.79 1.34
CA GLY A 169 4.23 -35.55 1.73
C GLY A 169 3.76 -36.28 0.49
N GLY A 170 4.26 -37.49 0.28
CA GLY A 170 3.76 -38.38 -0.74
C GLY A 170 2.25 -38.57 -0.58
N GLY A 171 1.54 -38.22 -1.66
CA GLY A 171 0.29 -38.86 -2.07
C GLY A 171 -0.93 -38.65 -1.19
N GLN A 172 -1.77 -37.67 -1.53
CA GLN A 172 -3.22 -37.89 -1.70
C GLN A 172 -4.03 -36.71 -2.31
N ASP A 173 -3.49 -35.50 -2.47
CA ASP A 173 -4.31 -34.35 -2.92
C ASP A 173 -4.43 -34.12 -4.45
N GLY A 174 -3.64 -34.83 -5.25
CA GLY A 174 -3.72 -34.73 -6.71
C GLY A 174 -5.02 -35.31 -7.29
N MET A 175 -5.59 -36.34 -6.63
CA MET A 175 -6.77 -37.04 -7.15
C MET A 175 -8.07 -36.28 -6.89
N LEU A 176 -8.14 -35.51 -5.81
CA LEU A 176 -9.34 -34.75 -5.44
C LEU A 176 -9.46 -33.47 -6.28
N THR A 177 -8.33 -32.81 -6.53
CA THR A 177 -8.25 -31.64 -7.42
C THR A 177 -8.54 -32.00 -8.87
N ALA A 178 -7.99 -33.13 -9.37
CA ALA A 178 -8.29 -33.63 -10.71
C ALA A 178 -9.77 -34.05 -10.86
N ALA A 179 -10.36 -34.68 -9.83
CA ALA A 179 -11.78 -35.06 -9.84
C ALA A 179 -12.72 -33.85 -9.93
N ILE A 180 -12.39 -32.74 -9.24
CA ILE A 180 -13.18 -31.50 -9.30
C ILE A 180 -13.14 -30.90 -10.71
N TYR A 181 -11.97 -30.81 -11.35
CA TYR A 181 -11.86 -30.28 -12.71
C TYR A 181 -12.58 -31.17 -13.74
N VAL A 182 -12.52 -32.50 -13.60
CA VAL A 182 -13.26 -33.42 -14.47
C VAL A 182 -14.78 -33.24 -14.31
N LEU A 183 -15.28 -33.06 -13.08
CA LEU A 183 -16.70 -32.82 -12.83
C LEU A 183 -17.20 -31.49 -13.43
N ILE A 184 -16.40 -30.43 -13.37
CA ILE A 184 -16.75 -29.13 -13.98
C ILE A 184 -16.81 -29.25 -15.51
N ILE A 185 -15.85 -29.93 -16.14
CA ILE A 185 -15.82 -30.11 -17.60
C ILE A 185 -16.98 -30.99 -18.08
N VAL A 186 -17.26 -32.10 -17.38
CA VAL A 186 -18.40 -32.98 -17.72
C VAL A 186 -19.74 -32.28 -17.44
N GLY A 187 -19.84 -31.52 -16.36
CA GLY A 187 -21.03 -30.72 -16.02
C GLY A 187 -21.33 -29.63 -17.05
N ALA A 188 -20.31 -28.89 -17.49
CA ALA A 188 -20.45 -27.88 -18.53
C ALA A 188 -20.80 -28.49 -19.90
N GLY A 189 -20.21 -29.65 -20.25
CA GLY A 189 -20.52 -30.37 -21.49
C GLY A 189 -21.96 -30.90 -21.54
N LEU A 190 -22.44 -31.52 -20.45
CA LEU A 190 -23.80 -32.04 -20.36
C LEU A 190 -24.85 -30.92 -20.21
N GLY A 191 -24.56 -29.89 -19.40
CA GLY A 191 -25.42 -28.73 -19.21
C GLY A 191 -25.58 -27.89 -20.47
N GLY A 192 -24.50 -27.67 -21.22
CA GLY A 192 -24.52 -26.99 -22.51
C GLY A 192 -25.33 -27.74 -23.57
N TRP A 193 -25.22 -29.08 -23.63
CA TRP A 193 -26.00 -29.91 -24.55
C TRP A 193 -27.50 -29.91 -24.22
N PHE A 194 -27.87 -30.02 -22.94
CA PHE A 194 -29.27 -30.00 -22.52
C PHE A 194 -29.92 -28.62 -22.70
N GLY A 195 -29.19 -27.54 -22.38
CA GLY A 195 -29.64 -26.16 -22.61
C GLY A 195 -29.87 -25.85 -24.09
N TRP A 196 -28.96 -26.27 -24.97
CA TRP A 196 -29.11 -26.09 -26.42
C TRP A 196 -30.29 -26.91 -26.99
N ARG A 197 -30.49 -28.15 -26.50
CA ARG A 197 -31.60 -29.00 -26.94
C ARG A 197 -32.95 -28.46 -26.50
N TRP A 198 -33.04 -27.85 -25.33
CA TRP A 198 -34.27 -27.20 -24.85
C TRP A 198 -34.60 -25.91 -25.61
N TRP A 199 -33.57 -25.13 -26.01
CA TRP A 199 -33.77 -23.91 -26.77
C TRP A 199 -34.27 -24.15 -28.21
N LYS A 200 -33.91 -25.29 -28.84
CA LYS A 200 -34.46 -25.66 -30.16
C LYS A 200 -35.98 -25.94 -30.15
N GLY A 201 -36.56 -26.31 -29.00
CA GLY A 201 -37.99 -26.61 -28.87
C GLY A 201 -38.91 -25.39 -28.82
N ARG A 202 -38.39 -24.15 -28.78
CA ARG A 202 -39.17 -22.92 -28.64
C ARG A 202 -39.24 -22.06 -29.93
N ARG A 203 -38.98 -22.64 -31.11
CA ARG A 203 -39.04 -21.91 -32.39
C ARG A 203 -40.40 -21.95 -33.09
N GLU A 204 -41.50 -21.96 -32.33
CA GLU A 204 -42.82 -21.61 -32.88
C GLU A 204 -43.37 -20.41 -32.10
N LEU A 205 -43.02 -19.21 -32.57
CA LEU A 205 -43.69 -17.98 -32.16
C LEU A 205 -45.05 -17.91 -32.88
N PRO A 206 -46.15 -17.62 -32.17
CA PRO A 206 -47.44 -17.35 -32.79
C PRO A 206 -47.37 -16.13 -33.71
N THR A 207 -47.91 -16.32 -34.91
CA THR A 207 -48.13 -15.33 -35.97
C THR A 207 -48.94 -14.13 -35.45
N ILE A 208 -48.38 -12.92 -35.59
CA ILE A 208 -49.09 -11.65 -35.42
C ILE A 208 -49.74 -11.29 -36.77
N PRO A 209 -51.05 -11.01 -36.87
CA PRO A 209 -51.66 -10.43 -38.07
C PRO A 209 -51.46 -8.89 -38.11
N PRO A 210 -51.48 -8.26 -39.30
CA PRO A 210 -50.90 -6.92 -39.47
C PRO A 210 -51.93 -5.76 -39.57
N ILE A 211 -51.36 -4.53 -39.57
CA ILE A 211 -51.85 -3.18 -40.00
C ILE A 211 -52.96 -2.52 -39.13
N SER A 212 -52.96 -1.22 -38.76
CA SER A 212 -52.61 0.02 -39.49
C SER A 212 -52.46 1.25 -38.55
N PRO A 213 -51.95 2.41 -39.05
CA PRO A 213 -51.47 3.53 -38.24
C PRO A 213 -52.55 4.61 -38.02
N THR A 214 -52.53 5.24 -36.85
CA THR A 214 -53.26 6.51 -36.64
C THR A 214 -52.35 7.54 -35.98
N SER A 215 -52.06 8.54 -36.81
CA SER A 215 -51.57 9.88 -36.50
C SER A 215 -52.23 10.49 -35.26
N GLN A 216 -51.45 11.15 -34.39
CA GLN A 216 -51.69 12.53 -33.98
C GLN A 216 -50.65 13.01 -32.95
N LEU A 217 -49.88 14.02 -33.35
CA LEU A 217 -49.25 14.98 -32.45
C LEU A 217 -50.34 15.73 -31.66
N PRO A 218 -49.98 16.25 -30.48
CA PRO A 218 -50.27 17.67 -30.28
C PRO A 218 -49.03 18.44 -29.80
N GLN A 219 -48.71 19.49 -30.55
CA GLN A 219 -48.10 20.70 -30.01
C GLN A 219 -49.07 21.33 -29.00
N ASN A 220 -48.57 21.91 -27.91
CA ASN A 220 -49.22 23.09 -27.34
C ASN A 220 -48.20 24.03 -26.66
N PRO A 221 -48.20 25.35 -26.95
CA PRO A 221 -47.34 26.34 -26.34
C PRO A 221 -47.99 27.07 -25.15
N ASN A 222 -47.15 27.65 -24.29
CA ASN A 222 -47.35 28.82 -23.40
C ASN A 222 -48.71 29.07 -22.71
N VAL A 223 -48.71 29.22 -21.38
CA VAL A 223 -49.49 30.26 -20.68
C VAL A 223 -48.73 30.75 -19.43
N GLN A 224 -48.52 32.07 -19.36
CA GLN A 224 -48.14 32.86 -18.18
C GLN A 224 -49.32 33.01 -17.21
N GLN A 225 -49.04 33.08 -15.92
CA GLN A 225 -49.60 34.09 -15.00
C GLN A 225 -48.71 34.22 -13.76
#